data_AF-A0A9P6XTD0-F1
#
_entry.id   AF-A0A9P6XTD0-F1
#
_cell.length_a   1.000
_cell.length_b   1.000
_cell.length_c   1.000
_cell.angle_alpha   90.00
_cell.angle_beta   90.00
_cell.angle_gamma   90.00
#
_symmetry.space_group_name_H-M   'P 1'
#
loop_
_entity.id
_entity.type
_entity.pdbx_description
1 polymer ?
#
loop_
_entity_poly.entity_id
_entity_poly.type
_entity_poly.pdbx_seq_one_letter_code
_entity_poly.pdbx_strand_id
1 'polypeptide(L)'
;MRNAVGIDYTYKGMFRLVVCPECHTLYQPEEVHCDSKCTFSEFRITCNASLFKPVTIGASKMYANKVSAFNSIKYALTVMFSRPGFESAIEAWRYRTRHNNTMYDIYDGQLWNGFKDRDGNVFTSQAVE
;
A
#
# COMPACT_ATOMS: atom_id res chain seq x y z
N MET A 1 -30.37 19.18 3.80
CA MET A 1 -29.86 17.78 3.71
C MET A 1 -28.42 17.83 3.20
N ARG A 2 -27.55 16.96 3.72
CA ARG A 2 -26.07 16.84 3.50
C ARG A 2 -25.16 17.43 4.59
N ASN A 3 -25.54 17.30 5.86
CA ASN A 3 -24.55 17.12 6.92
C ASN A 3 -24.27 15.61 7.02
N ALA A 4 -23.48 15.08 6.09
CA ALA A 4 -23.03 13.69 6.14
C ALA A 4 -21.88 13.61 7.14
N VAL A 5 -22.21 13.22 8.37
CA VAL A 5 -21.26 12.86 9.42
C VAL A 5 -20.37 11.74 8.86
N GLY A 6 -19.06 11.98 8.73
CA GLY A 6 -18.08 10.91 8.48
C GLY A 6 -17.16 11.06 7.27
N ILE A 7 -17.46 11.94 6.31
CA ILE A 7 -16.57 12.16 5.14
C ILE A 7 -15.20 12.72 5.58
N ASP A 8 -15.20 13.68 6.50
CA ASP A 8 -13.98 14.31 7.00
C ASP A 8 -13.04 13.30 7.69
N TYR A 9 -13.59 12.34 8.43
CA TYR A 9 -12.80 11.28 9.09
C TYR A 9 -12.06 10.36 8.10
N THR A 10 -12.66 10.08 6.94
CA THR A 10 -12.05 9.22 5.91
C THR A 10 -10.93 9.89 5.13
N TYR A 11 -10.95 11.22 4.99
CA TYR A 11 -9.93 11.96 4.22
C TYR A 11 -8.91 12.69 5.11
N LYS A 12 -9.19 12.85 6.40
CA LYS A 12 -8.24 13.41 7.38
C LYS A 12 -6.99 12.54 7.43
N GLY A 13 -5.82 13.16 7.22
CA GLY A 13 -4.53 12.44 7.15
C GLY A 13 -4.20 11.84 5.78
N MET A 14 -5.11 11.92 4.80
CA MET A 14 -4.77 11.58 3.41
C MET A 14 -4.02 12.73 2.76
N PHE A 15 -2.96 12.41 2.05
CA PHE A 15 -2.22 13.35 1.21
C PHE A 15 -2.11 12.81 -0.22
N ARG A 16 -1.87 13.72 -1.16
CA ARG A 16 -1.73 13.38 -2.57
C ARG A 16 -0.26 13.22 -2.88
N LEU A 17 0.09 12.17 -3.62
CA LEU A 17 1.42 11.95 -4.14
C LEU A 17 1.40 12.12 -5.66
N VAL A 18 2.46 12.70 -6.20
CA VAL A 18 2.72 12.71 -7.64
C VAL A 18 3.32 11.36 -8.01
N VAL A 19 2.81 10.75 -9.07
CA VAL A 19 3.22 9.41 -9.49
C VAL A 19 3.84 9.48 -10.86
N CYS A 20 5.02 8.87 -11.02
CA CYS A 20 5.61 8.69 -12.34
C CYS A 20 4.70 7.80 -13.21
N PRO A 21 4.33 8.23 -14.43
CA PRO A 21 3.44 7.46 -15.28
C PRO A 21 4.05 6.14 -15.77
N GLU A 22 5.38 6.05 -15.84
CA GLU A 22 6.10 4.88 -16.37
C GLU A 22 6.44 3.88 -15.25
N CYS A 23 7.28 4.28 -14.29
CA CYS A 23 7.79 3.38 -13.25
C CYS A 23 7.02 3.41 -11.92
N HIS A 24 5.97 4.22 -11.83
CA HIS A 24 5.09 4.29 -10.65
C HIS A 24 5.75 4.78 -9.34
N THR A 25 6.97 5.30 -9.41
CA THR A 25 7.61 5.97 -8.25
C THR A 25 6.77 7.13 -7.75
N LEU A 26 6.72 7.27 -6.42
CA LEU A 26 5.93 8.27 -5.71
C LEU A 26 6.82 9.43 -5.27
N TYR A 27 6.29 10.65 -5.40
CA TYR A 27 6.94 11.90 -5.00
C TYR A 27 6.01 12.74 -4.15
N GLN A 28 6.54 13.38 -3.11
CA GLN A 28 5.78 14.36 -2.35
C GLN A 28 5.52 15.59 -3.24
N PRO A 29 4.32 16.21 -3.19
CA PRO A 29 4.02 17.39 -3.99
C PRO A 29 5.00 18.55 -3.79
N GLU A 30 5.60 18.65 -2.61
CA GLU A 30 6.56 19.70 -2.25
C GLU A 30 7.96 19.46 -2.84
N GLU A 31 8.27 18.22 -3.25
CA GLU A 31 9.58 17.82 -3.79
C GLU A 31 9.67 18.02 -5.32
N VAL A 32 8.53 18.24 -6.00
CA VAL A 32 8.46 18.25 -7.46
C VAL A 32 7.75 19.48 -8.01
N HIS A 33 8.29 20.02 -9.08
CA HIS A 33 7.81 21.19 -9.81
C HIS A 33 7.30 20.80 -11.19
N CYS A 34 6.63 21.72 -11.89
CA CYS A 34 5.98 21.47 -13.17
C CYS A 34 6.93 21.01 -14.31
N ASP A 35 8.23 21.26 -14.19
CA ASP A 35 9.29 20.83 -15.10
C ASP A 35 10.03 19.56 -14.61
N SER A 36 9.65 19.02 -13.45
CA SER A 36 10.32 17.88 -12.84
C SER A 36 10.12 16.59 -13.63
N LYS A 37 11.22 15.83 -13.70
CA LYS A 37 11.28 14.50 -14.29
C LYS A 37 11.52 13.45 -13.23
N CYS A 38 11.12 12.22 -13.53
CA CYS A 38 11.33 11.08 -12.65
C CYS A 38 12.83 10.81 -12.46
N THR A 39 13.28 10.91 -11.20
CA THR A 39 14.65 10.65 -10.75
C THR A 39 14.91 9.21 -10.35
N PHE A 40 13.89 8.34 -10.34
CA PHE A 40 14.05 6.93 -10.01
C PHE A 40 15.09 6.26 -10.92
N SER A 41 16.06 5.60 -10.28
CA SER A 41 17.11 4.84 -10.93
C SER A 41 17.23 3.46 -10.32
N GLU A 42 17.17 2.43 -11.15
CA GLU A 42 17.39 1.04 -10.75
C GLU A 42 18.35 0.40 -11.75
N PHE A 43 19.32 -0.39 -11.27
CA PHE A 43 20.34 -1.04 -12.12
C PHE A 43 21.03 -0.09 -13.13
N ARG A 44 21.25 1.17 -12.74
CA ARG A 44 21.83 2.25 -13.57
C ARG A 44 20.94 2.73 -14.75
N ILE A 45 19.68 2.30 -14.80
CA ILE A 45 18.68 2.82 -15.75
C ILE A 45 17.86 3.88 -15.03
N THR A 46 17.81 5.10 -15.58
CA THR A 46 17.03 6.21 -15.02
C THR A 46 15.75 6.38 -15.82
N CYS A 47 14.60 6.49 -15.15
CA CYS A 47 13.30 6.61 -15.81
C CYS A 47 13.17 7.91 -16.61
N ASN A 48 13.48 9.07 -16.02
CA ASN A 48 13.49 10.39 -16.66
C ASN A 48 12.15 10.84 -17.32
N ALA A 49 11.05 10.14 -17.05
CA ALA A 49 9.73 10.49 -17.56
C ALA A 49 9.24 11.82 -16.98
N SER A 50 8.49 12.60 -17.76
CA SER A 50 7.89 13.85 -17.29
C SER A 50 6.83 13.55 -16.22
N LEU A 51 6.93 14.19 -15.06
CA LEU A 51 5.93 14.03 -13.99
C LEU A 51 4.66 14.85 -14.27
N PHE A 52 4.74 15.87 -15.12
CA PHE A 52 3.64 16.77 -15.44
C PHE A 52 3.37 16.80 -16.95
N LYS A 53 2.13 17.13 -17.30
CA LYS A 53 1.69 17.40 -18.67
C LYS A 53 0.95 18.74 -18.76
N PRO A 54 1.15 19.49 -19.86
CA PRO A 54 0.31 20.64 -20.15
C PRO A 54 -1.09 20.14 -20.55
N VAL A 55 -2.12 20.79 -20.02
CA VAL A 55 -3.51 20.60 -20.42
C VAL A 55 -4.08 21.97 -20.73
N THR A 56 -4.58 22.13 -21.96
CA THR A 56 -5.21 23.38 -22.40
C THR A 56 -6.72 23.24 -22.29
N ILE A 57 -7.30 23.82 -21.24
CA ILE A 57 -8.75 24.03 -21.12
C ILE A 57 -8.94 25.53 -20.90
N GLY A 58 -9.14 26.27 -22.00
CA GLY A 58 -9.18 27.73 -22.02
C GLY A 58 -7.78 28.37 -21.87
N ALA A 59 -7.09 28.10 -20.75
CA ALA A 59 -5.71 28.51 -20.50
C ALA A 59 -4.79 27.29 -20.32
N SER A 60 -3.52 27.43 -20.69
CA SER A 60 -2.51 26.38 -20.48
C SER A 60 -2.21 26.23 -18.99
N LYS A 61 -2.47 25.05 -18.42
CA LYS A 61 -2.14 24.70 -17.04
C LYS A 61 -1.36 23.39 -17.00
N MET A 62 -0.40 23.30 -16.10
CA MET A 62 0.36 22.07 -15.87
C MET A 62 -0.32 21.21 -14.81
N TYR A 63 -0.50 19.94 -15.10
CA TYR A 63 -1.07 18.96 -14.18
C TYR A 63 -0.14 17.76 -14.05
N ALA A 64 -0.06 17.17 -12.85
CA ALA A 64 0.64 15.91 -12.66
C ALA A 64 0.03 14.84 -13.59
N ASN A 65 0.90 14.04 -14.22
CA ASN A 65 0.48 12.99 -15.15
C ASN A 65 -0.40 11.94 -14.47
N LYS A 66 -0.02 11.55 -13.25
CA LYS A 66 -0.74 10.60 -12.41
C LYS A 66 -0.63 11.04 -10.96
N VAL A 67 -1.72 10.87 -10.20
CA VAL A 67 -1.78 11.17 -8.78
C VAL A 67 -2.30 9.96 -8.02
N SER A 68 -1.76 9.72 -6.83
CA SER A 68 -2.25 8.70 -5.91
C SER A 68 -2.67 9.36 -4.61
N ALA A 69 -3.79 8.93 -4.06
CA ALA A 69 -4.20 9.32 -2.73
C ALA A 69 -3.57 8.33 -1.75
N PHE A 70 -2.68 8.82 -0.88
CA PHE A 70 -2.04 8.01 0.13
C PHE A 70 -2.71 8.25 1.47
N ASN A 71 -2.98 7.17 2.20
CA ASN A 71 -3.37 7.21 3.59
C ASN A 71 -2.29 6.51 4.41
N SER A 72 -1.76 7.18 5.42
CA SER A 72 -0.78 6.58 6.31
C SER A 72 -1.38 5.34 6.97
N ILE A 73 -0.72 4.18 6.81
CA ILE A 73 -1.12 2.94 7.47
C ILE A 73 -1.22 3.16 8.98
N LYS A 74 -0.27 3.89 9.57
CA LYS A 74 -0.29 4.25 11.00
C LYS A 74 -1.57 5.00 11.38
N TYR A 75 -1.95 5.99 10.58
CA TYR A 75 -3.16 6.76 10.81
C TYR A 75 -4.41 5.89 10.65
N ALA A 76 -4.51 5.12 9.58
CA ALA A 76 -5.62 4.20 9.34
C ALA A 76 -5.77 3.21 10.49
N LEU A 77 -4.67 2.61 10.96
CA LEU A 77 -4.68 1.72 12.12
C LEU A 77 -5.14 2.47 13.38
N THR A 78 -4.61 3.66 13.65
CA THR A 78 -5.02 4.46 14.82
C THR A 78 -6.53 4.72 14.83
N VAL A 79 -7.10 5.11 13.69
CA VAL A 79 -8.55 5.30 13.54
C VAL A 79 -9.31 4.00 13.77
N MET A 80 -8.82 2.88 13.25
CA MET A 80 -9.48 1.59 13.41
C MET A 80 -9.44 1.10 14.87
N PHE A 81 -8.28 1.19 15.54
CA PHE A 81 -8.11 0.86 16.97
C PHE A 81 -8.89 1.80 17.90
N SER A 82 -9.23 3.01 17.48
CA SER A 82 -10.11 3.90 18.25
C SER A 82 -11.58 3.45 18.29
N ARG A 83 -11.97 2.48 17.44
CA ARG A 83 -13.36 1.98 17.38
C ARG A 83 -13.58 0.90 18.44
N PRO A 84 -14.60 1.04 19.31
CA PRO A 84 -14.95 0.01 20.26
C PRO A 84 -15.17 -1.35 19.59
N GLY A 85 -14.56 -2.41 20.13
CA GLY A 85 -14.68 -3.78 19.62
C GLY A 85 -13.82 -4.11 18.39
N PHE A 86 -13.03 -3.18 17.85
CA PHE A 86 -12.16 -3.46 16.72
C PHE A 86 -11.08 -4.52 17.03
N GLU A 87 -10.48 -4.46 18.21
CA GLU A 87 -9.51 -5.47 18.67
C GLU A 87 -10.15 -6.86 18.72
N SER A 88 -11.35 -6.97 19.28
CA SER A 88 -12.12 -8.21 19.30
C SER A 88 -12.47 -8.70 17.89
N ALA A 89 -12.78 -7.79 16.97
CA ALA A 89 -13.07 -8.13 15.57
C ALA A 89 -11.84 -8.66 14.82
N ILE A 90 -10.63 -8.15 15.09
CA ILE A 90 -9.39 -8.72 14.54
C ILE A 90 -9.13 -10.11 15.13
N GLU A 91 -9.25 -10.24 16.45
CA GLU A 91 -8.97 -11.50 17.15
C GLU A 91 -9.98 -12.61 16.80
N ALA A 92 -11.20 -12.25 16.38
CA ALA A 92 -12.19 -13.21 15.89
C ALA A 92 -11.65 -14.10 14.74
N TRP A 93 -10.70 -13.60 13.95
CA TRP A 93 -10.06 -14.40 12.90
C TRP A 93 -9.23 -15.57 13.46
N ARG A 94 -8.63 -15.44 14.66
CA ARG A 94 -7.88 -16.55 15.30
C ARG A 94 -8.78 -17.69 15.75
N TYR A 95 -9.97 -17.37 16.23
CA TYR A 95 -10.92 -18.33 16.79
C TYR A 95 -11.98 -18.79 15.78
N ARG A 96 -11.79 -18.50 14.49
CA ARG A 96 -12.72 -18.91 13.44
C ARG A 96 -12.82 -20.43 13.38
N THR A 97 -14.03 -20.95 13.16
CA THR A 97 -14.24 -22.37 12.91
C THR A 97 -13.45 -22.78 11.67
N ARG A 98 -12.46 -23.64 11.84
CA ARG A 98 -11.71 -24.25 10.74
C ARG A 98 -12.38 -25.57 10.37
N HIS A 99 -12.84 -25.70 9.12
CA HIS A 99 -13.29 -26.99 8.60
C HIS A 99 -12.09 -27.89 8.30
N ASN A 100 -12.27 -29.18 8.52
CA ASN A 100 -11.24 -30.17 8.23
C ASN A 100 -10.90 -30.13 6.73
N ASN A 101 -9.61 -30.27 6.42
CA ASN A 101 -9.10 -30.29 5.03
C ASN A 101 -9.39 -29.02 4.21
N THR A 102 -9.61 -27.87 4.85
CA THR A 102 -9.81 -26.57 4.18
C THR A 102 -8.75 -25.58 4.63
N MET A 103 -7.97 -25.04 3.69
CA MET A 103 -7.00 -23.99 3.97
C MET A 103 -7.70 -22.63 3.92
N TYR A 104 -7.56 -21.83 4.98
CA TYR A 104 -8.22 -20.53 5.11
C TYR A 104 -7.29 -19.34 4.91
N ASP A 105 -6.02 -19.59 4.66
CA ASP A 105 -4.97 -18.63 4.34
C ASP A 105 -3.98 -19.28 3.35
N ILE A 106 -3.50 -18.48 2.40
CA ILE A 106 -2.44 -18.88 1.45
C ILE A 106 -1.12 -19.14 2.22
N TYR A 107 -1.00 -18.57 3.41
CA TYR A 107 0.16 -18.64 4.29
C TYR A 107 -0.09 -19.49 5.55
N ASP A 108 -0.97 -20.50 5.50
CA ASP A 108 -1.10 -21.39 6.66
C ASP A 108 0.28 -21.96 7.00
N GLY A 109 0.72 -21.81 8.25
CA GLY A 109 2.02 -22.33 8.70
C GLY A 109 2.14 -23.84 8.46
N GLN A 110 1.01 -24.54 8.37
CA GLN A 110 0.94 -25.95 7.98
C GLN A 110 1.52 -26.22 6.57
N LEU A 111 1.27 -25.33 5.60
CA LEU A 111 1.86 -25.46 4.26
C LEU A 111 3.38 -25.26 4.32
N TRP A 112 3.84 -24.27 5.09
CA TRP A 112 5.26 -23.98 5.28
C TRP A 112 6.03 -25.13 5.94
N ASN A 113 5.40 -25.83 6.88
CA ASN A 113 5.97 -27.01 7.54
C ASN A 113 6.08 -28.25 6.62
N GLY A 114 5.45 -28.22 5.45
CA GLY A 114 5.53 -29.28 4.44
C GLY A 114 6.61 -29.06 3.38
N PHE A 115 7.10 -27.82 3.20
CA PHE A 115 8.12 -27.53 2.21
C PHE A 115 9.48 -28.06 2.66
N LYS A 116 10.07 -28.88 1.79
CA LYS A 116 11.41 -29.41 1.96
C LYS A 116 12.36 -28.73 0.99
N ASP A 117 13.58 -28.51 1.42
CA ASP A 117 14.67 -28.13 0.52
C ASP A 117 15.08 -29.31 -0.38
N ARG A 118 16.07 -29.08 -1.23
CA ARG A 118 16.60 -30.09 -2.17
C ARG A 118 17.17 -31.32 -1.45
N ASP A 119 17.60 -31.16 -0.21
CA ASP A 119 18.20 -32.20 0.63
C ASP A 119 17.17 -32.90 1.53
N GLY A 120 15.90 -32.50 1.43
CA GLY A 120 14.78 -33.10 2.15
C GLY A 120 14.53 -32.51 3.53
N ASN A 121 15.27 -31.47 3.95
CA ASN A 121 15.07 -30.81 5.23
C ASN A 121 13.89 -29.85 5.18
N VAL A 122 13.12 -29.80 6.25
CA VAL A 122 11.97 -28.88 6.34
C VAL A 122 12.48 -27.45 6.39
N PHE A 123 11.94 -26.58 5.54
CA PHE A 123 12.38 -25.19 5.41
C PHE A 123 12.33 -24.39 6.73
N THR A 124 11.45 -24.77 7.65
CA THR A 124 11.27 -24.13 8.96
C THR A 124 12.05 -24.79 10.11
N SER A 125 12.81 -25.86 9.87
CA SER A 125 13.60 -26.47 10.94
C SER A 125 14.68 -25.49 11.39
N GLN A 126 14.66 -25.10 12.67
CA GLN A 126 15.72 -24.30 13.27
C GLN A 126 17.05 -25.07 13.12
N ALA A 127 18.09 -24.38 12.66
CA ALA A 127 19.43 -24.91 12.72
C ALA A 127 19.75 -25.20 14.18
N VAL A 128 20.05 -26.46 14.48
CA VAL A 128 20.60 -26.85 15.78
C VAL A 128 22.04 -26.35 15.76
N GLU A 129 22.35 -25.36 16.60
CA GLU A 129 23.74 -25.00 16.92
C GLU A 129 24.48 -26.15 17.60
#